data_AF-A0A9D6MDI7-F1
#
_entry.id   AF-A0A9D6MDI7-F1
#
_cell.length_a   1.000
_cell.length_b   1.000
_cell.length_c   1.000
_cell.angle_alpha   90.00
_cell.angle_beta   90.00
_cell.angle_gamma   90.00
#
_symmetry.space_group_name_H-M   'P 1'
#
loop_
_entity.id
_entity.type
_entity.pdbx_description
1 polymer ?
#
loop_
_entity_poly.entity_id
_entity_poly.type
_entity_poly.pdbx_seq_one_letter_code
_entity_poly.pdbx_strand_id
1 'polypeptide(L)'
;MTDRNMATIKIYDLLRKRALVTRESARAIKDLLVAPLDPNGGALALDFSGIEAVTPSFVDEIITVLGEAASVGRKGLRVVFLNPPTRLSGKFLAIARRHGLHMVESLPGTWTITKDAPAAETLP
;
A
#
# COMPACT_ATOMS: atom_id res chain seq x y z
N MET A 1 -14.45 -14.96 -2.33
CA MET A 1 -14.71 -13.85 -3.27
C MET A 1 -13.43 -13.58 -4.02
N THR A 2 -13.39 -13.85 -5.32
CA THR A 2 -12.21 -13.61 -6.15
C THR A 2 -12.19 -12.13 -6.52
N ASP A 3 -11.28 -11.34 -5.95
CA ASP A 3 -11.00 -9.95 -6.32
C ASP A 3 -10.58 -9.91 -7.82
N ARG A 4 -11.55 -9.89 -8.74
CA ARG A 4 -11.34 -10.05 -10.19
C ARG A 4 -10.59 -8.90 -10.87
N ASN A 5 -10.12 -7.89 -10.12
CA ASN A 5 -9.42 -6.75 -10.71
C ASN A 5 -8.35 -6.17 -9.76
N MET A 6 -7.53 -7.04 -9.14
CA MET A 6 -6.38 -6.57 -8.36
C MET A 6 -5.16 -6.40 -9.28
N ALA A 7 -4.78 -5.16 -9.58
CA ALA A 7 -3.55 -4.88 -10.30
C ALA A 7 -2.35 -5.14 -9.38
N THR A 8 -1.31 -5.81 -9.89
CA THR A 8 -0.05 -6.00 -9.16
C THR A 8 1.07 -5.22 -9.84
N ILE A 9 1.72 -4.36 -9.07
CA ILE A 9 2.87 -3.56 -9.49
C ILE A 9 4.13 -4.10 -8.82
N LYS A 10 5.10 -4.52 -9.62
CA LYS A 10 6.44 -4.85 -9.14
C LYS A 10 7.27 -3.58 -8.98
N ILE A 11 7.57 -3.20 -7.75
CA ILE A 11 8.25 -1.94 -7.45
C ILE A 11 9.67 -1.91 -8.02
N TYR A 12 10.37 -3.05 -8.00
CA TYR A 12 11.71 -3.16 -8.57
C TYR A 12 11.75 -2.88 -10.08
N ASP A 13 10.72 -3.29 -10.82
CA ASP A 13 10.66 -3.05 -12.27
C ASP A 13 10.44 -1.57 -12.61
N LEU A 14 9.73 -0.83 -11.75
CA LEU A 14 9.50 0.60 -11.93
C LEU A 14 10.70 1.45 -11.58
N LEU A 15 11.32 1.18 -10.43
CA LEU A 15 12.36 2.04 -9.88
C LEU A 15 13.77 1.58 -10.23
N ARG A 16 13.95 0.30 -10.60
CA ARG A 16 15.25 -0.36 -10.80
C ARG A 16 16.24 -0.14 -9.65
N LYS A 17 15.70 0.05 -8.43
CA LYS A 17 16.43 0.32 -7.19
C LYS A 17 16.06 -0.72 -6.16
N ARG A 18 17.05 -1.19 -5.40
CA ARG A 18 16.86 -2.16 -4.30
C ARG A 18 16.63 -1.50 -2.95
N ALA A 19 17.06 -0.24 -2.77
CA ALA A 19 16.85 0.53 -1.56
C ALA A 19 15.89 1.70 -1.83
N LEU A 20 14.74 1.67 -1.17
CA LEU A 20 13.66 2.64 -1.32
C LEU A 20 13.55 3.49 -0.07
N VAL A 21 14.39 4.52 -0.01
CA VAL A 21 14.66 5.24 1.24
C VAL A 21 14.13 6.66 1.29
N THR A 22 13.62 7.20 0.17
CA THR A 22 13.25 8.61 0.05
C THR A 22 11.82 8.82 -0.43
N ARG A 23 11.24 9.98 -0.09
CA ARG A 23 9.90 10.39 -0.56
C ARG A 23 9.90 10.65 -2.06
N GLU A 24 10.98 11.19 -2.61
CA GLU A 24 11.14 11.51 -4.03
C GLU A 24 11.05 10.23 -4.88
N SER A 25 11.61 9.12 -4.39
CA SER A 25 11.52 7.84 -5.08
C SER A 25 10.07 7.31 -5.13
N ALA A 26 9.27 7.56 -4.09
CA ALA A 26 7.85 7.23 -4.09
C ALA A 26 7.05 8.16 -5.02
N ARG A 27 7.35 9.46 -5.03
CA ARG A 27 6.71 10.44 -5.94
C ARG A 27 6.99 10.16 -7.41
N ALA A 28 8.18 9.67 -7.75
CA ALA A 28 8.58 9.36 -9.12
C ALA A 28 7.68 8.31 -9.80
N ILE A 29 6.98 7.46 -9.02
CA ILE A 29 6.07 6.44 -9.53
C ILE A 29 4.60 6.77 -9.26
N LYS A 30 4.27 7.99 -8.85
CA LYS A 30 2.90 8.41 -8.50
C LYS A 30 1.89 8.04 -9.58
N ASP A 31 2.14 8.43 -10.83
CA ASP A 31 1.19 8.22 -11.92
C ASP A 31 0.95 6.72 -12.19
N LEU A 32 1.98 5.90 -12.02
CA LEU A 32 1.91 4.45 -12.19
C LEU A 32 1.15 3.76 -11.06
N LEU A 33 1.21 4.30 -9.84
CA LEU A 33 0.46 3.81 -8.69
C LEU A 33 -1.03 4.11 -8.80
N VAL A 34 -1.39 5.25 -9.40
CA VAL A 34 -2.80 5.70 -9.50
C VAL A 34 -3.49 5.26 -10.77
N ALA A 35 -2.74 5.01 -11.86
CA ALA A 35 -3.28 4.53 -13.14
C ALA A 35 -4.17 3.28 -13.02
N PRO A 36 -3.79 2.23 -12.27
CA PRO A 36 -4.63 1.03 -12.14
C PRO A 36 -5.79 1.18 -11.16
N LEU A 37 -5.92 2.29 -10.44
CA LEU A 37 -7.02 2.48 -9.49
C LEU A 37 -8.31 2.83 -10.24
N ASP A 38 -9.23 1.86 -10.27
CA ASP A 38 -10.59 2.03 -10.78
C ASP A 38 -11.30 3.19 -10.05
N PRO A 39 -11.96 4.11 -10.78
CA PRO A 39 -12.81 5.15 -10.21
C PRO A 39 -13.87 4.63 -9.22
N ASN A 40 -14.36 3.40 -9.43
CA ASN A 40 -15.43 2.79 -8.63
C ASN A 40 -14.91 2.03 -7.40
N GLY A 41 -13.60 2.07 -7.15
CA GLY A 41 -12.95 1.30 -6.08
C GLY A 41 -12.19 0.10 -6.63
N GLY A 42 -11.04 -0.19 -6.03
CA GLY A 42 -10.16 -1.25 -6.51
C GLY A 42 -9.10 -1.65 -5.48
N ALA A 43 -8.57 -2.85 -5.67
CA ALA A 43 -7.45 -3.36 -4.90
C ALA A 43 -6.14 -3.19 -5.69
N LEU A 44 -5.10 -2.70 -5.03
CA LEU A 44 -3.76 -2.56 -5.60
C LEU A 44 -2.76 -3.39 -4.80
N ALA A 45 -2.04 -4.29 -5.46
CA ALA A 45 -0.93 -5.00 -4.86
C ALA A 45 0.40 -4.35 -5.27
N LEU A 46 1.25 -4.03 -4.30
CA LEU A 46 2.63 -3.57 -4.49
C LEU A 46 3.56 -4.71 -4.10
N ASP A 47 4.26 -5.28 -5.07
CA ASP A 47 5.23 -6.35 -4.87
C ASP A 47 6.63 -5.77 -4.68
N PHE A 48 7.18 -5.98 -3.48
CA PHE A 48 8.51 -5.54 -3.06
C PHE A 48 9.57 -6.65 -3.25
N SER A 49 9.27 -7.71 -3.99
CA SER A 49 10.27 -8.70 -4.38
C SER A 49 11.45 -8.03 -5.09
N GLY A 50 12.68 -8.34 -4.62
CA GLY A 50 13.91 -7.72 -5.12
C GLY A 50 14.25 -6.36 -4.49
N ILE A 51 13.43 -5.86 -3.56
CA ILE A 51 13.75 -4.71 -2.71
C ILE A 51 14.41 -5.23 -1.43
N GLU A 52 15.54 -4.62 -1.06
CA GLU A 52 16.35 -4.97 0.11
C GLU A 52 16.04 -4.05 1.31
N ALA A 53 15.56 -2.83 1.06
CA ALA A 53 15.23 -1.88 2.11
C ALA A 53 14.08 -0.94 1.73
N VAL A 54 13.20 -0.67 2.70
CA VAL A 54 12.14 0.35 2.62
C VAL A 54 12.16 1.17 3.89
N THR A 55 12.09 2.50 3.75
CA THR A 55 11.98 3.40 4.92
C THR A 55 10.53 3.75 5.25
N PRO A 56 10.25 4.13 6.51
CA PRO A 56 8.97 4.71 6.88
C PRO A 56 8.57 5.91 6.02
N SER A 57 9.53 6.77 5.63
CA SER A 57 9.26 7.93 4.76
C SER A 57 8.81 7.55 3.36
N PHE A 58 9.37 6.49 2.77
CA PHE A 58 8.90 5.97 1.49
C PHE A 58 7.46 5.45 1.59
N VAL A 59 7.16 4.61 2.60
CA VAL A 59 5.80 4.07 2.81
C VAL A 59 4.78 5.17 3.05
N ASP A 60 5.14 6.15 3.87
CA ASP A 60 4.31 7.32 4.13
C ASP A 60 3.92 8.06 2.85
N GLU A 61 4.90 8.26 1.98
CA GLU A 61 4.67 8.97 0.73
C GLU A 61 3.79 8.16 -0.24
N ILE A 62 4.00 6.84 -0.35
CA ILE A 62 3.12 5.96 -1.14
C ILE A 62 1.68 6.05 -0.65
N ILE A 63 1.46 5.98 0.66
CA ILE A 63 0.13 6.09 1.26
C ILE A 63 -0.49 7.46 0.99
N THR A 64 0.31 8.54 1.10
CA THR A 64 -0.13 9.91 0.79
C THR A 64 -0.63 10.00 -0.65
N VAL A 65 0.17 9.51 -1.61
CA VAL A 65 -0.18 9.52 -3.04
C VAL A 65 -1.46 8.73 -3.32
N LEU A 66 -1.60 7.54 -2.75
CA LEU A 66 -2.78 6.69 -2.93
C LEU A 66 -4.02 7.30 -2.25
N GLY A 67 -3.85 7.92 -1.08
CA GLY A 67 -4.90 8.62 -0.36
C GLY A 67 -5.42 9.86 -1.10
N GLU A 68 -4.53 10.66 -1.69
CA GLU A 68 -4.89 11.76 -2.59
C GLU A 68 -5.74 11.25 -3.76
N ALA A 69 -5.31 10.17 -4.40
CA ALA A 69 -6.00 9.57 -5.53
C ALA A 69 -7.37 9.00 -5.14
N ALA A 70 -7.51 8.44 -3.95
CA ALA A 70 -8.77 7.90 -3.46
C ALA A 70 -9.79 8.99 -3.08
N SER A 71 -9.31 10.15 -2.61
CA SER A 71 -10.17 11.27 -2.20
C SER A 71 -10.95 11.90 -3.37
N VAL A 72 -10.53 11.65 -4.62
CA VAL A 72 -11.21 12.11 -5.86
C VAL A 72 -12.43 11.23 -6.21
N GLY A 73 -13.16 10.72 -5.21
CA GLY A 73 -14.41 9.98 -5.40
C GLY A 73 -14.29 8.45 -5.46
N ARG A 74 -13.13 7.86 -5.17
CA ARG A 74 -12.94 6.40 -5.16
C ARG A 74 -13.28 5.82 -3.77
N LYS A 75 -14.37 5.06 -3.68
CA LYS A 75 -14.75 4.35 -2.44
C LYS A 75 -13.92 3.07 -2.29
N GLY A 76 -13.53 2.72 -1.06
CA GLY A 76 -12.95 1.40 -0.75
C GLY A 76 -11.51 1.15 -1.24
N LEU A 77 -10.58 2.07 -0.98
CA LEU A 77 -9.16 1.82 -1.27
C LEU A 77 -8.62 0.66 -0.41
N ARG A 78 -8.21 -0.42 -1.09
CA ARG A 78 -7.47 -1.54 -0.51
C ARG A 78 -6.10 -1.65 -1.16
N VAL A 79 -5.04 -1.60 -0.37
CA VAL A 79 -3.67 -1.73 -0.85
C VAL A 79 -3.01 -2.91 -0.15
N VAL A 80 -2.32 -3.75 -0.89
CA VAL A 80 -1.63 -4.94 -0.37
C VAL A 80 -0.15 -4.83 -0.66
N PHE A 81 0.69 -4.83 0.35
CA PHE A 81 2.14 -4.92 0.18
C PHE A 81 2.55 -6.39 0.25
N LEU A 82 3.12 -6.90 -0.83
CA LEU A 82 3.64 -8.26 -0.95
C LEU A 82 5.15 -8.24 -0.77
N ASN A 83 5.67 -9.19 0.01
CA ASN A 83 7.11 -9.38 0.23
C ASN A 83 7.87 -8.12 0.68
N PRO A 84 7.36 -7.32 1.64
CA PRO A 84 8.09 -6.16 2.13
C PRO A 84 9.42 -6.61 2.76
N PRO A 85 10.51 -5.85 2.60
CA PRO A 85 11.85 -6.22 3.08
C PRO A 85 11.99 -6.19 4.61
N THR A 86 10.94 -5.78 5.33
CA THR A 86 10.93 -5.67 6.79
C THR A 86 9.64 -6.25 7.33
N ARG A 87 9.59 -6.51 8.64
CA ARG A 87 8.35 -6.90 9.33
C ARG A 87 7.50 -5.69 9.64
N LEU A 88 6.19 -5.90 9.71
CA LEU A 88 5.26 -4.86 10.13
C LEU A 88 5.63 -4.43 11.56
N SER A 89 5.74 -3.12 11.79
CA SER A 89 6.16 -2.57 13.08
C SER A 89 5.30 -1.38 13.46
N GLY A 90 5.37 -0.97 14.74
CA GLY A 90 4.63 0.19 15.25
C GLY A 90 4.86 1.48 14.46
N LYS A 91 6.01 1.65 13.81
CA LYS A 91 6.31 2.82 12.95
C LYS A 91 5.42 2.85 11.70
N PHE A 92 5.24 1.71 11.03
CA PHE A 92 4.39 1.62 9.85
C PHE A 92 2.90 1.69 10.21
N LEU A 93 2.51 1.10 11.34
CA LEU A 93 1.16 1.24 11.89
C LEU A 93 0.81 2.70 12.21
N ALA A 94 1.75 3.46 12.81
CA ALA A 94 1.56 4.87 13.09
C ALA A 94 1.38 5.70 11.81
N ILE A 95 2.11 5.36 10.74
CA ILE A 95 1.92 5.99 9.41
C ILE A 95 0.48 5.75 8.92
N ALA A 96 0.01 4.49 8.90
CA ALA A 96 -1.35 4.18 8.44
C ALA A 96 -2.41 4.95 9.24
N ARG A 97 -2.29 4.95 10.58
CA ARG A 97 -3.20 5.68 11.48
C ARG A 97 -3.25 7.18 11.19
N ARG A 98 -2.10 7.82 10.92
CA ARG A 98 -2.05 9.24 10.58
C ARG A 98 -2.85 9.57 9.30
N HIS A 99 -2.95 8.62 8.38
CA HIS A 99 -3.74 8.74 7.15
C HIS A 99 -5.19 8.27 7.30
N GLY A 100 -5.63 7.95 8.53
CA GLY A 100 -6.96 7.40 8.78
C GLY A 100 -7.15 5.99 8.18
N LEU A 101 -6.06 5.25 7.98
CA LEU A 101 -6.08 3.89 7.44
C LEU A 101 -5.76 2.86 8.52
N HIS A 102 -6.20 1.63 8.29
CA HIS A 102 -5.81 0.46 9.05
C HIS A 102 -4.76 -0.34 8.26
N MET A 103 -3.72 -0.82 8.93
CA MET A 103 -2.68 -1.66 8.33
C MET A 103 -2.49 -2.90 9.19
N VAL A 104 -2.57 -4.09 8.58
CA VAL A 104 -2.43 -5.39 9.26
C VAL A 104 -1.53 -6.31 8.46
N GLU A 105 -0.85 -7.21 9.14
CA GLU A 105 -0.20 -8.34 8.48
C GLU A 105 -1.26 -9.44 8.30
N SER A 106 -1.76 -9.60 7.08
CA SER A 106 -2.85 -10.55 6.79
C SER A 106 -2.34 -11.97 6.55
N LEU A 107 -1.11 -12.10 6.05
CA LEU A 107 -0.36 -13.34 5.86
C LEU A 107 1.12 -13.05 6.14
N PRO A 108 1.95 -14.07 6.44
CA PRO A 108 3.39 -13.86 6.63
C PRO A 108 4.00 -13.09 5.45
N GLY A 109 4.58 -11.92 5.71
CA GLY A 109 5.19 -11.09 4.66
C GLY A 109 4.17 -10.42 3.73
N THR A 110 2.93 -10.24 4.16
CA THR A 110 1.90 -9.50 3.40
C THR A 110 1.18 -8.51 4.30
N TRP A 111 1.24 -7.23 3.94
CA TRP A 111 0.53 -6.18 4.68
C TRP A 111 -0.68 -5.71 3.91
N THR A 112 -1.85 -5.74 4.53
CA THR A 112 -3.08 -5.19 3.96
C THR A 112 -3.37 -3.84 4.60
N ILE A 113 -3.62 -2.83 3.77
CA ILE A 113 -3.92 -1.45 4.13
C ILE A 113 -5.32 -1.12 3.61
N THR A 114 -6.22 -0.69 4.48
CA THR A 114 -7.62 -0.39 4.12
C THR A 114 -8.08 0.91 4.76
N LYS A 115 -9.01 1.61 4.10
CA LYS A 115 -9.66 2.82 4.62
C LYS A 115 -10.81 2.50 5.59
N ASP A 116 -11.41 1.33 5.43
CA ASP A 116 -12.40 0.80 6.35
C ASP A 116 -11.72 -0.30 7.18
N ALA A 117 -11.83 -0.21 8.51
CA ALA A 117 -11.49 -1.34 9.35
C ALA A 117 -12.26 -2.57 8.82
N PRO A 118 -11.67 -3.78 8.79
CA PRO A 118 -12.56 -4.93 8.88
C PRO A 118 -13.40 -4.67 10.13
N ALA A 119 -14.72 -4.58 9.98
CA ALA A 119 -15.61 -4.65 11.11
C ALA A 119 -15.06 -5.79 11.97
N ALA A 120 -14.56 -5.46 13.16
CA ALA A 120 -14.17 -6.48 14.10
C ALA A 120 -15.40 -7.36 14.20
N GLU A 121 -15.26 -8.59 13.74
CA GLU A 121 -16.23 -9.63 13.95
C GLU A 121 -16.32 -9.73 15.47
N THR A 122 -17.33 -9.06 16.02
CA THR A 122 -17.75 -9.23 17.40
C THR A 122 -18.23 -10.66 17.47
N LEU A 123 -17.31 -11.58 17.75
CA LEU A 123 -17.69 -12.93 18.12
C LEU A 123 -18.31 -12.87 19.53
N PRO A 124 -19.43 -13.58 19.75
CA PRO A 124 -20.30 -13.45 20.92
C PRO A 124 -19.65 -13.85 22.24
#